data_AF-A0A4P6RIS7-F1
#
_entry.id   AF-A0A4P6RIS7-F1
#
_cell.length_a   1.000
_cell.length_b   1.000
_cell.length_c   1.000
_cell.angle_alpha   90.00
_cell.angle_beta   90.00
_cell.angle_gamma   90.00
#
_symmetry.space_group_name_H-M   'P 1'
#
loop_
_entity.id
_entity.type
_entity.pdbx_description
1 polymer ?
#
loop_
_entity_poly.entity_id
_entity_poly.type
_entity_poly.pdbx_seq_one_letter_code
_entity_poly.pdbx_strand_id
1 'polypeptide(L)'
;MPISPQEKKYLKNKHKGGNNNSKGNIYESFYTIYCIALFMNSHITQLDSVYFTSQLEECFVDDLLIEESNTAHRIYHQIKDVKNLSWQTKQLKHDFERQMDISSEMGENFELKLVHSNSPTMVTPIPEEIVSSTSVSFFPAEKSLNQLILSYPPFKNAIQNITVLGEAKDDELLGIAEAILGVWTGLEQKNISLKAISDEVKRIGKGLINIKTYPNIQIADSSQEILRRFDLCFYTCGNNLHWHTSNQKLSGKIIWTPEIEQKLENVQPSDLWELIELLS
;
A
#
# COMPACT_ATOMS: atom_id res chain seq x y z
N MET A 1 31.74 -11.64 -4.14
CA MET A 1 31.61 -11.55 -2.68
C MET A 1 30.43 -12.39 -2.20
N PRO A 2 30.63 -13.72 -2.15
CA PRO A 2 29.69 -14.61 -1.49
C PRO A 2 29.58 -14.29 0.01
N ILE A 3 28.40 -14.48 0.59
CA ILE A 3 28.17 -14.38 2.04
C ILE A 3 29.01 -15.45 2.75
N SER A 4 29.93 -15.02 3.61
CA SER A 4 30.82 -15.88 4.38
C SER A 4 30.06 -16.71 5.43
N PRO A 5 30.62 -17.82 5.93
CA PRO A 5 29.99 -18.60 7.01
C PRO A 5 29.70 -17.79 8.28
N GLN A 6 30.56 -16.81 8.59
CA GLN A 6 30.38 -15.91 9.73
C GLN A 6 29.18 -14.98 9.51
N GLU A 7 29.07 -14.38 8.32
CA GLU A 7 27.93 -13.55 7.94
C GLU A 7 26.63 -14.37 7.91
N LYS A 8 26.63 -15.61 7.40
CA LYS A 8 25.45 -16.49 7.47
C LYS A 8 24.97 -16.71 8.90
N LYS A 9 25.90 -16.91 9.84
CA LYS A 9 25.56 -17.04 11.27
C LYS A 9 25.02 -15.73 11.84
N TYR A 10 25.62 -14.60 11.46
CA TYR A 10 25.14 -13.27 11.84
C TYR A 10 23.71 -13.02 11.34
N LEU A 11 23.44 -13.24 10.06
CA LEU A 11 22.13 -13.04 9.43
C LEU A 11 21.05 -13.94 10.05
N LYS A 12 21.37 -15.21 10.36
CA LYS A 12 20.45 -16.10 11.09
C LYS A 12 20.08 -15.56 12.48
N ASN A 13 21.06 -15.02 13.21
CA ASN A 13 20.80 -14.42 14.52
C ASN A 13 20.01 -13.11 14.40
N LYS A 14 20.32 -12.28 13.40
CA LYS A 14 19.62 -11.04 13.10
C LYS A 14 18.15 -11.31 12.78
N HIS A 15 17.87 -12.20 11.84
CA HIS A 15 16.51 -12.62 11.47
C HIS A 15 15.73 -13.18 12.68
N LYS A 16 16.36 -14.01 13.51
CA LYS A 16 15.73 -14.49 14.75
C LYS A 16 15.40 -13.33 15.72
N GLY A 17 16.30 -12.35 15.85
CA GLY A 17 16.07 -11.14 16.65
C GLY A 17 14.92 -10.29 16.10
N GLY A 18 14.91 -10.08 14.78
CA GLY A 18 13.85 -9.37 14.05
C GLY A 18 12.48 -9.99 14.27
N ASN A 19 12.34 -11.30 14.04
CA ASN A 19 11.08 -12.04 14.27
C ASN A 19 10.59 -12.00 15.73
N ASN A 20 11.49 -11.90 16.71
CA ASN A 20 11.09 -11.78 18.10
C ASN A 20 10.58 -10.36 18.43
N ASN A 21 11.19 -9.35 17.82
CA ASN A 21 10.82 -7.95 18.02
C ASN A 21 9.57 -7.55 17.21
N SER A 22 9.39 -8.12 16.01
CA SER A 22 8.28 -7.78 15.10
C SER A 22 6.91 -8.12 15.69
N LYS A 23 6.81 -9.14 16.56
CA LYS A 23 5.57 -9.55 17.25
C LYS A 23 4.96 -8.49 18.18
N GLY A 24 5.62 -7.34 18.36
CA GLY A 24 5.07 -6.16 19.03
C GLY A 24 5.50 -4.84 18.39
N ASN A 25 6.14 -4.87 17.22
CA ASN A 25 6.65 -3.64 16.59
C ASN A 25 5.56 -2.96 15.75
N ILE A 26 4.76 -2.14 16.43
CA ILE A 26 3.72 -1.32 15.80
C ILE A 26 4.31 -0.31 14.80
N TYR A 27 5.55 0.13 15.00
CA TYR A 27 6.18 1.15 14.17
C TYR A 27 6.52 0.64 12.76
N GLU A 28 7.15 -0.55 12.67
CA GLU A 28 7.37 -1.24 11.39
C GLU A 28 6.05 -1.52 10.66
N SER A 29 5.04 -1.96 11.40
CA SER A 29 3.72 -2.23 10.85
C SER A 29 3.07 -0.96 10.28
N PHE A 30 3.06 0.14 11.04
CA PHE A 30 2.49 1.42 10.59
C PHE A 30 3.21 1.99 9.37
N TYR A 31 4.54 1.90 9.32
CA TYR A 31 5.29 2.29 8.13
C TYR A 31 4.95 1.40 6.93
N THR A 32 4.76 0.10 7.15
CA THR A 32 4.34 -0.79 6.06
C THR A 32 2.96 -0.42 5.52
N ILE A 33 2.01 -0.04 6.38
CA ILE A 33 0.68 0.45 5.94
C ILE A 33 0.82 1.71 5.09
N TYR A 34 1.70 2.63 5.49
CA TYR A 34 2.02 3.81 4.69
C TYR A 34 2.51 3.44 3.29
N CYS A 35 3.47 2.51 3.20
CA CYS A 35 3.98 2.02 1.92
C CYS A 35 2.89 1.33 1.09
N ILE A 36 2.07 0.45 1.68
CA ILE A 36 0.97 -0.21 0.98
C ILE A 36 0.04 0.83 0.35
N ALA A 37 -0.35 1.87 1.08
CA ALA A 37 -1.23 2.92 0.56
C ALA A 37 -0.57 3.74 -0.57
N LEU A 38 0.72 4.08 -0.43
CA LEU A 38 1.48 4.76 -1.49
C LEU A 38 1.51 3.93 -2.78
N PHE A 39 1.90 2.66 -2.67
CA PHE A 39 2.02 1.76 -3.81
C PHE A 39 0.65 1.40 -4.41
N MET A 40 -0.41 1.29 -3.60
CA MET A 40 -1.78 1.10 -4.10
C MET A 40 -2.19 2.24 -5.03
N ASN A 41 -1.85 3.47 -4.65
CA ASN A 41 -2.18 4.65 -5.45
C ASN A 41 -1.32 4.74 -6.72
N SER A 42 -0.01 4.51 -6.65
CA SER A 42 0.88 4.60 -7.83
C SER A 42 0.76 3.41 -8.80
N HIS A 43 0.27 2.26 -8.33
CA HIS A 43 0.19 1.01 -9.10
C HIS A 43 -1.24 0.49 -9.26
N ILE A 44 -2.24 1.38 -9.21
CA ILE A 44 -3.66 1.00 -9.25
C ILE A 44 -4.04 0.09 -10.44
N THR A 45 -3.34 0.21 -11.58
CA THR A 45 -3.55 -0.61 -12.80
C THR A 45 -2.71 -1.89 -12.84
N GLN A 46 -1.80 -2.09 -11.89
CA GLN A 46 -0.78 -3.14 -11.88
C GLN A 46 -0.46 -3.59 -10.44
N LEU A 47 -1.49 -3.81 -9.62
CA LEU A 47 -1.32 -4.21 -8.21
C LEU A 47 -0.72 -5.61 -8.06
N ASP A 48 -0.83 -6.47 -9.08
CA ASP A 48 -0.20 -7.78 -9.12
C ASP A 48 1.31 -7.72 -9.42
N SER A 49 1.83 -6.56 -9.84
CA SER A 49 3.25 -6.41 -10.12
C SER A 49 4.08 -5.98 -8.89
N VAL A 50 3.44 -5.66 -7.75
CA VAL A 50 4.10 -5.17 -6.54
C VAL A 50 3.98 -6.19 -5.42
N TYR A 51 5.09 -6.52 -4.77
CA TYR A 51 5.16 -7.54 -3.72
C TYR A 51 5.80 -7.00 -2.45
N PHE A 52 5.28 -7.41 -1.30
CA PHE A 52 5.74 -7.02 0.03
C PHE A 52 6.25 -8.25 0.78
N THR A 53 7.43 -8.13 1.39
CA THR A 53 8.02 -9.16 2.28
C THR A 53 8.56 -8.49 3.53
N SER A 54 8.13 -8.98 4.70
CA SER A 54 8.63 -8.54 6.01
C SER A 54 9.72 -9.48 6.51
N GLN A 55 10.65 -8.96 7.31
CA GLN A 55 11.63 -9.77 8.05
C GLN A 55 12.38 -10.75 7.14
N LEU A 56 13.12 -10.22 6.17
CA LEU A 56 13.80 -11.01 5.15
C LEU A 56 14.80 -11.99 5.77
N GLU A 57 14.85 -13.17 5.18
CA GLU A 57 15.89 -14.15 5.47
C GLU A 57 17.14 -13.83 4.64
N GLU A 58 18.32 -14.04 5.23
CA GLU A 58 19.62 -13.89 4.55
C GLU A 58 19.91 -12.50 3.95
N CYS A 59 19.22 -11.44 4.40
CA CYS A 59 19.45 -10.06 4.00
C CYS A 59 20.02 -9.20 5.14
N PHE A 60 20.89 -8.24 4.82
CA PHE A 60 21.46 -7.33 5.81
C PHE A 60 20.52 -6.18 6.13
N VAL A 61 19.78 -5.70 5.13
CA VAL A 61 18.68 -4.75 5.25
C VAL A 61 17.38 -5.55 5.12
N ASP A 62 16.69 -5.78 6.23
CA ASP A 62 15.80 -6.93 6.39
C ASP A 62 14.37 -6.62 6.87
N ASP A 63 14.07 -5.41 7.33
CA ASP A 63 12.78 -5.17 7.98
C ASP A 63 11.62 -5.26 6.96
N LEU A 64 11.77 -4.67 5.78
CA LEU A 64 10.77 -4.71 4.70
C LEU A 64 11.41 -4.67 3.31
N LEU A 65 10.95 -5.53 2.40
CA LEU A 65 11.24 -5.46 0.97
C LEU A 65 9.96 -5.17 0.21
N ILE A 66 10.05 -4.21 -0.71
CA ILE A 66 9.03 -3.95 -1.73
C ILE A 66 9.67 -4.24 -3.09
N GLU A 67 9.07 -5.14 -3.86
CA GLU A 67 9.55 -5.53 -5.18
C GLU A 67 8.53 -5.17 -6.26
N GLU A 68 8.96 -4.43 -7.29
CA GLU A 68 8.21 -4.16 -8.50
C GLU A 68 8.67 -5.12 -9.61
N SER A 69 7.96 -6.24 -9.76
CA SER A 69 8.32 -7.32 -10.69
C SER A 69 8.46 -6.88 -12.15
N ASN A 70 7.70 -5.87 -12.61
CA ASN A 70 7.77 -5.35 -13.99
C ASN A 70 9.13 -4.72 -14.33
N THR A 71 9.79 -4.11 -13.35
CA THR A 71 11.09 -3.45 -13.50
C THR A 71 12.22 -4.21 -12.78
N ALA A 72 11.87 -5.33 -12.13
CA ALA A 72 12.69 -6.04 -11.16
C ALA A 72 13.31 -5.11 -10.09
N HIS A 73 12.64 -3.99 -9.78
CA HIS A 73 13.15 -3.00 -8.84
C HIS A 73 12.86 -3.43 -7.41
N ARG A 74 13.91 -3.49 -6.58
CA ARG A 74 13.84 -4.01 -5.20
C ARG A 74 14.27 -2.95 -4.20
N ILE A 75 13.35 -2.57 -3.32
CA ILE A 75 13.57 -1.52 -2.32
C ILE A 75 13.64 -2.17 -0.94
N TYR A 76 14.85 -2.26 -0.40
CA TYR A 76 15.11 -2.81 0.92
C TYR A 76 15.01 -1.72 1.98
N HIS A 77 14.26 -1.95 3.03
CA HIS A 77 14.06 -1.00 4.11
C HIS A 77 14.63 -1.55 5.42
N GLN A 78 15.43 -0.73 6.10
CA GLN A 78 15.69 -0.87 7.52
C GLN A 78 14.89 0.21 8.24
N ILE A 79 14.01 -0.20 9.15
CA ILE A 79 13.08 0.65 9.87
C ILE A 79 13.49 0.69 11.35
N LYS A 80 13.75 1.89 11.87
CA LYS A 80 14.30 2.07 13.22
C LYS A 80 13.59 3.18 13.99
N ASP A 81 12.95 2.79 15.09
CA ASP A 81 12.50 3.70 16.14
C ASP A 81 13.46 3.62 17.34
N VAL A 82 14.57 4.37 17.26
CA VAL A 82 15.61 4.37 18.29
C VAL A 82 16.12 5.78 18.56
N LYS A 83 16.23 6.16 19.84
CA LYS A 83 16.61 7.52 20.27
C LYS A 83 17.91 8.06 19.66
N ASN A 84 18.90 7.19 19.48
CA ASN A 84 20.23 7.55 19.01
C ASN A 84 20.57 6.73 17.75
N LEU A 85 20.04 7.17 16.61
CA LEU A 85 20.36 6.56 15.32
C LEU A 85 21.59 7.22 14.71
N SER A 86 22.62 6.43 14.38
CA SER A 86 23.85 6.94 13.78
C SER A 86 24.49 5.91 12.87
N TRP A 87 24.97 6.37 11.71
CA TRP A 87 25.80 5.58 10.80
C TRP A 87 27.17 5.23 11.39
N GLN A 88 27.62 5.92 12.45
CA GLN A 88 28.88 5.60 13.11
C GLN A 88 28.81 4.33 13.96
N THR A 89 27.61 3.80 14.19
CA THR A 89 27.48 2.44 14.72
C THR A 89 27.97 1.45 13.67
N LYS A 90 28.95 0.62 14.04
CA LYS A 90 29.58 -0.34 13.10
C LYS A 90 28.55 -1.21 12.38
N GLN A 91 27.46 -1.57 13.05
CA GLN A 91 26.48 -2.50 12.52
C GLN A 91 25.61 -1.90 11.41
N LEU A 92 25.07 -0.69 11.60
CA LEU A 92 24.13 -0.11 10.61
C LEU A 92 24.82 0.21 9.28
N LYS A 93 25.98 0.88 9.33
CA LYS A 93 26.75 1.17 8.12
C LYS A 93 27.21 -0.12 7.44
N HIS A 94 27.74 -1.08 8.20
CA HIS A 94 28.16 -2.37 7.66
C HIS A 94 27.01 -3.13 6.97
N ASP A 95 25.81 -3.16 7.57
CA ASP A 95 24.67 -3.86 6.98
C ASP A 95 24.28 -3.25 5.62
N PHE A 96 24.27 -1.92 5.51
CA PHE A 96 23.99 -1.23 4.24
C PHE A 96 25.11 -1.43 3.21
N GLU A 97 26.38 -1.33 3.62
CA GLU A 97 27.54 -1.59 2.74
C GLU A 97 27.49 -3.02 2.19
N ARG A 98 27.25 -4.02 3.05
CA ARG A 98 27.21 -5.43 2.61
C ARG A 98 26.00 -5.74 1.77
N GLN A 99 24.83 -5.15 2.05
CA GLN A 99 23.67 -5.30 1.16
C GLN A 99 23.97 -4.71 -0.22
N MET A 100 24.54 -3.50 -0.27
CA MET A 100 24.90 -2.82 -1.51
C MET A 100 25.91 -3.63 -2.33
N ASP A 101 26.96 -4.16 -1.68
CA ASP A 101 27.97 -5.01 -2.34
C ASP A 101 27.32 -6.23 -3.01
N ILE A 102 26.47 -6.95 -2.26
CA ILE A 102 25.85 -8.19 -2.72
C ILE A 102 24.88 -7.90 -3.87
N SER A 103 24.00 -6.92 -3.70
CA SER A 103 23.00 -6.54 -4.70
C SER A 103 23.67 -6.03 -5.98
N SER A 104 24.73 -5.22 -5.86
CA SER A 104 25.50 -4.73 -7.01
C SER A 104 26.19 -5.86 -7.78
N GLU A 105 26.81 -6.81 -7.07
CA GLU A 105 27.47 -7.94 -7.70
C GLU A 105 26.48 -8.90 -8.38
N MET A 106 25.28 -9.04 -7.83
CA MET A 106 24.19 -9.80 -8.45
C MET A 106 23.59 -9.08 -9.67
N GLY A 107 23.97 -7.83 -9.94
CA GLY A 107 23.39 -7.02 -11.01
C GLY A 107 21.92 -6.66 -10.74
N GLU A 108 21.55 -6.59 -9.46
CA GLU A 108 20.20 -6.26 -9.02
C GLU A 108 19.86 -4.79 -9.33
N ASN A 109 18.60 -4.50 -9.68
CA ASN A 109 18.08 -3.14 -9.70
C ASN A 109 17.51 -2.82 -8.32
N PHE A 110 18.25 -2.09 -7.48
CA PHE A 110 17.90 -1.94 -6.07
C PHE A 110 18.07 -0.52 -5.50
N GLU A 111 17.34 -0.26 -4.42
CA GLU A 111 17.51 0.88 -3.52
C GLU A 111 17.54 0.38 -2.07
N LEU A 112 18.38 0.99 -1.24
CA LEU A 112 18.40 0.81 0.22
C LEU A 112 17.77 2.02 0.90
N LYS A 113 16.92 1.78 1.88
CA LYS A 113 16.19 2.83 2.58
C LYS A 113 16.30 2.69 4.08
N LEU A 114 16.80 3.73 4.74
CA LEU A 114 16.73 3.86 6.19
C LEU A 114 15.52 4.70 6.58
N VAL A 115 14.63 4.14 7.39
CA VAL A 115 13.43 4.80 7.90
C VAL A 115 13.58 5.05 9.38
N HIS A 116 13.34 6.28 9.85
CA HIS A 116 13.54 6.62 11.26
C HIS A 116 12.50 7.58 11.85
N SER A 117 12.35 7.50 13.18
CA SER A 117 11.46 8.36 13.97
C SER A 117 12.16 9.57 14.63
N ASN A 118 13.49 9.64 14.53
CA ASN A 118 14.25 10.77 15.06
C ASN A 118 13.99 12.05 14.27
N SER A 119 14.15 13.21 14.91
CA SER A 119 14.11 14.50 14.20
C SER A 119 15.05 14.47 12.98
N PRO A 120 14.63 14.95 11.79
CA PRO A 120 15.47 14.96 10.60
C PRO A 120 16.84 15.62 10.81
N THR A 121 16.91 16.59 11.73
CA THR A 121 18.14 17.29 12.11
C THR A 121 19.14 16.44 12.92
N MET A 122 18.74 15.27 13.41
CA MET A 122 19.56 14.40 14.27
C MET A 122 20.23 13.25 13.51
N VAL A 123 19.90 13.03 12.24
CA VAL A 123 20.50 11.93 11.47
C VAL A 123 21.78 12.41 10.80
N THR A 124 22.88 11.72 11.11
CA THR A 124 24.16 11.93 10.46
C THR A 124 24.01 11.76 8.94
N PRO A 125 24.72 12.56 8.10
CA PRO A 125 24.72 12.37 6.66
C PRO A 125 25.01 10.92 6.26
N ILE A 126 24.41 10.48 5.15
CA ILE A 126 24.65 9.15 4.59
C ILE A 126 26.16 9.04 4.26
N PRO A 127 26.85 7.96 4.66
CA PRO A 127 28.25 7.74 4.30
C PRO A 127 28.46 7.75 2.78
N GLU A 128 29.55 8.37 2.31
CA GLU A 128 29.88 8.50 0.89
C GLU A 128 29.95 7.14 0.17
N GLU A 129 30.31 6.09 0.90
CA GLU A 129 30.46 4.74 0.36
C GLU A 129 29.12 4.12 -0.09
N ILE A 130 28.01 4.52 0.52
CA ILE A 130 26.68 3.93 0.26
C ILE A 130 25.66 4.93 -0.29
N VAL A 131 26.02 6.21 -0.40
CA VAL A 131 25.11 7.30 -0.76
C VAL A 131 24.48 7.15 -2.15
N SER A 132 25.14 6.45 -3.07
CA SER A 132 24.64 6.25 -4.45
C SER A 132 23.41 5.36 -4.52
N SER A 133 23.22 4.46 -3.54
CA SER A 133 22.16 3.45 -3.51
C SER A 133 21.28 3.56 -2.26
N THR A 134 21.53 4.56 -1.40
CA THR A 134 20.87 4.68 -0.09
C THR A 134 20.09 5.98 0.04
N SER A 135 18.83 5.89 0.48
CA SER A 135 18.01 7.02 0.90
C SER A 135 17.65 6.95 2.38
N VAL A 136 17.32 8.10 2.96
CA VAL A 136 16.85 8.22 4.35
C VAL A 136 15.50 8.90 4.35
N SER A 137 14.54 8.35 5.10
CA SER A 137 13.21 8.93 5.25
C SER A 137 12.77 8.99 6.71
N PHE A 138 12.13 10.10 7.07
CA PHE A 138 11.50 10.28 8.36
C PHE A 138 10.07 9.71 8.35
N PHE A 139 9.72 8.96 9.39
CA PHE A 139 8.35 8.54 9.68
C PHE A 139 8.10 8.62 11.20
N PRO A 140 7.07 9.30 11.68
CA PRO A 140 6.90 9.52 13.12
C PRO A 140 6.48 8.24 13.85
N ALA A 141 7.07 8.02 15.04
CA ALA A 141 6.71 6.91 15.93
C ALA A 141 5.51 7.27 16.82
N GLU A 142 4.32 7.21 16.24
CA GLU A 142 3.07 7.45 16.95
C GLU A 142 2.52 6.18 17.63
N LYS A 143 1.65 6.36 18.64
CA LYS A 143 1.10 5.24 19.41
C LYS A 143 -0.08 4.56 18.73
N SER A 144 -0.70 5.20 17.74
CA SER A 144 -1.83 4.66 16.99
C SER A 144 -1.93 5.22 15.58
N LEU A 145 -2.64 4.51 14.70
CA LEU A 145 -2.99 4.98 13.36
C LEU A 145 -3.79 6.28 13.40
N ASN A 146 -4.68 6.45 14.38
CA ASN A 146 -5.44 7.68 14.56
C ASN A 146 -4.51 8.88 14.82
N GLN A 147 -3.48 8.70 15.65
CA GLN A 147 -2.49 9.76 15.86
C GLN A 147 -1.75 10.08 14.56
N LEU A 148 -1.35 9.09 13.76
CA LEU A 148 -0.71 9.34 12.45
C LEU A 148 -1.61 10.11 11.50
N ILE A 149 -2.91 9.79 11.43
CA ILE A 149 -3.88 10.50 10.60
C ILE A 149 -3.99 11.97 11.02
N LEU A 150 -3.95 12.25 12.33
CA LEU A 150 -4.10 13.60 12.86
C LEU A 150 -2.80 14.42 12.83
N SER A 151 -1.64 13.78 13.02
CA SER A 151 -0.35 14.46 13.24
C SER A 151 0.59 14.46 12.03
N TYR A 152 0.43 13.52 11.09
CA TYR A 152 1.38 13.34 9.99
C TYR A 152 0.70 13.37 8.61
N PRO A 153 0.65 14.56 7.97
CA PRO A 153 -0.03 14.75 6.69
C PRO A 153 0.38 13.79 5.57
N PRO A 154 1.66 13.37 5.42
CA PRO A 154 2.02 12.40 4.39
C PRO A 154 1.29 11.06 4.54
N PHE A 155 1.16 10.55 5.78
CA PHE A 155 0.40 9.32 6.04
C PHE A 155 -1.09 9.51 5.73
N LYS A 156 -1.68 10.59 6.26
CA LYS A 156 -3.09 10.94 5.98
C LYS A 156 -3.36 10.99 4.48
N ASN A 157 -2.53 11.70 3.73
CA ASN A 157 -2.66 11.88 2.29
C ASN A 157 -2.52 10.54 1.54
N ALA A 158 -1.60 9.66 1.94
CA ALA A 158 -1.47 8.35 1.30
C ALA A 158 -2.73 7.50 1.46
N ILE A 159 -3.32 7.45 2.67
CA ILE A 159 -4.59 6.76 2.90
C ILE A 159 -5.74 7.46 2.15
N GLN A 160 -5.77 8.79 2.13
CA GLN A 160 -6.80 9.55 1.43
C GLN A 160 -6.76 9.33 -0.08
N ASN A 161 -5.57 9.19 -0.68
CA ASN A 161 -5.40 8.99 -2.11
C ASN A 161 -5.97 7.66 -2.60
N ILE A 162 -6.01 6.64 -1.74
CA ILE A 162 -6.63 5.35 -2.04
C ILE A 162 -8.14 5.33 -1.73
N THR A 163 -8.74 6.41 -1.22
CA THR A 163 -10.20 6.50 -1.02
C THR A 163 -10.92 6.83 -2.32
N VAL A 164 -12.19 6.44 -2.42
CA VAL A 164 -13.01 6.59 -3.63
C VAL A 164 -13.35 8.03 -3.97
N LEU A 165 -13.71 8.84 -2.98
CA LEU A 165 -14.25 10.19 -3.18
C LEU A 165 -13.21 11.29 -2.92
N GLY A 166 -11.99 10.95 -2.48
CA GLY A 166 -10.95 11.93 -2.17
C GLY A 166 -11.26 12.86 -0.99
N GLU A 167 -12.46 12.79 -0.40
CA GLU A 167 -12.95 13.62 0.72
C GLU A 167 -13.35 12.78 1.94
N ALA A 168 -12.75 11.60 2.11
CA ALA A 168 -13.05 10.74 3.25
C ALA A 168 -12.70 11.43 4.58
N LYS A 169 -13.58 11.29 5.58
CA LYS A 169 -13.38 11.83 6.93
C LYS A 169 -12.34 11.02 7.69
N ASP A 170 -11.75 11.61 8.73
CA ASP A 170 -10.68 10.98 9.51
C ASP A 170 -11.07 9.61 10.09
N ASP A 171 -12.33 9.42 10.51
CA ASP A 171 -12.84 8.12 10.97
C ASP A 171 -12.87 7.06 9.85
N GLU A 172 -13.18 7.46 8.62
CA GLU A 172 -13.16 6.57 7.45
C GLU A 172 -11.72 6.24 7.04
N LEU A 173 -10.81 7.22 7.08
CA LEU A 173 -9.38 7.01 6.86
C LEU A 173 -8.80 6.04 7.90
N LEU A 174 -9.22 6.17 9.17
CA LEU A 174 -8.82 5.26 10.24
C LEU A 174 -9.30 3.84 9.96
N GLY A 175 -10.58 3.66 9.60
CA GLY A 175 -11.12 2.36 9.25
C GLY A 175 -10.40 1.69 8.08
N ILE A 176 -9.98 2.46 7.07
CA ILE A 176 -9.16 1.96 5.96
C ILE A 176 -7.78 1.52 6.46
N ALA A 177 -7.08 2.38 7.22
CA ALA A 177 -5.74 2.07 7.72
C ALA A 177 -5.75 0.84 8.64
N GLU A 178 -6.75 0.72 9.52
CA GLU A 178 -6.93 -0.42 10.42
C GLU A 178 -7.23 -1.71 9.66
N ALA A 179 -8.01 -1.63 8.57
CA ALA A 179 -8.28 -2.80 7.74
C ALA A 179 -7.02 -3.27 7.00
N ILE A 180 -6.23 -2.35 6.42
CA ILE A 180 -4.95 -2.72 5.79
C ILE A 180 -4.02 -3.34 6.84
N LEU A 181 -3.97 -2.78 8.06
CA LEU A 181 -3.20 -3.35 9.16
C LEU A 181 -3.66 -4.75 9.55
N GLY A 182 -4.98 -4.96 9.68
CA GLY A 182 -5.56 -6.27 9.97
C GLY A 182 -5.23 -7.30 8.91
N VAL A 183 -5.30 -6.92 7.63
CA VAL A 183 -4.89 -7.80 6.51
C VAL A 183 -3.40 -8.11 6.56
N TRP A 184 -2.56 -7.08 6.68
CA TRP A 184 -1.10 -7.26 6.73
C TRP A 184 -0.65 -8.15 7.87
N THR A 185 -1.25 -8.01 9.05
CA THR A 185 -0.94 -8.81 10.24
C THR A 185 -1.57 -10.21 10.21
N GLY A 186 -2.65 -10.39 9.46
CA GLY A 186 -3.34 -11.68 9.31
C GLY A 186 -2.75 -12.58 8.23
N LEU A 187 -2.01 -12.03 7.27
CA LEU A 187 -1.37 -12.79 6.19
C LEU A 187 0.05 -13.25 6.58
N GLU A 188 0.53 -14.32 5.92
CA GLU A 188 1.95 -14.66 5.97
C GLU A 188 2.74 -13.62 5.18
N GLN A 189 3.51 -12.78 5.87
CA GLN A 189 4.23 -11.60 5.33
C GLN A 189 5.45 -11.95 4.45
N LYS A 190 5.31 -12.98 3.61
CA LYS A 190 6.32 -13.44 2.66
C LYS A 190 5.76 -13.35 1.25
N ASN A 191 6.36 -12.45 0.44
CA ASN A 191 6.05 -12.27 -0.97
C ASN A 191 4.54 -12.09 -1.26
N ILE A 192 3.86 -11.27 -0.47
CA ILE A 192 2.44 -10.98 -0.66
C ILE A 192 2.29 -9.94 -1.76
N SER A 193 1.49 -10.22 -2.80
CA SER A 193 1.19 -9.20 -3.80
C SER A 193 0.28 -8.11 -3.24
N LEU A 194 0.48 -6.89 -3.72
CA LEU A 194 -0.37 -5.75 -3.36
C LEU A 194 -1.82 -5.97 -3.78
N LYS A 195 -2.04 -6.72 -4.87
CA LYS A 195 -3.36 -7.20 -5.29
C LYS A 195 -4.03 -8.07 -4.21
N ALA A 196 -3.30 -9.04 -3.63
CA ALA A 196 -3.85 -9.90 -2.59
C ALA A 196 -4.25 -9.08 -1.34
N ILE A 197 -3.43 -8.09 -0.97
CA ILE A 197 -3.76 -7.16 0.12
C ILE A 197 -5.03 -6.38 -0.22
N SER A 198 -5.12 -5.79 -1.41
CA SER A 198 -6.28 -5.03 -1.89
C SER A 198 -7.57 -5.83 -1.88
N ASP A 199 -7.53 -7.04 -2.45
CA ASP A 199 -8.69 -7.95 -2.53
C ASP A 199 -9.17 -8.36 -1.12
N GLU A 200 -8.24 -8.63 -0.20
CA GLU A 200 -8.57 -9.02 1.16
C GLU A 200 -9.13 -7.86 1.99
N VAL A 201 -8.60 -6.63 1.84
CA VAL A 201 -9.17 -5.43 2.47
C VAL A 201 -10.61 -5.22 2.00
N LYS A 202 -10.86 -5.38 0.68
CA LYS A 202 -12.21 -5.31 0.11
C LYS A 202 -13.13 -6.40 0.68
N ARG A 203 -12.61 -7.62 0.81
CA ARG A 203 -13.36 -8.78 1.35
C ARG A 203 -13.78 -8.55 2.80
N ILE A 204 -12.84 -8.14 3.66
CA ILE A 204 -13.11 -7.87 5.09
C ILE A 204 -14.04 -6.69 5.25
N GLY A 205 -13.85 -5.65 4.42
CA GLY A 205 -14.69 -4.46 4.43
C GLY A 205 -16.14 -4.72 4.01
N LYS A 206 -16.47 -5.86 3.39
CA LYS A 206 -17.82 -6.19 2.86
C LYS A 206 -18.49 -5.04 2.07
N GLY A 207 -17.67 -4.21 1.40
CA GLY A 207 -18.14 -3.03 0.67
C GLY A 207 -18.48 -1.80 1.51
N LEU A 208 -18.17 -1.79 2.82
CA LEU A 208 -18.15 -0.62 3.71
C LEU A 208 -16.83 0.14 3.62
N ILE A 209 -15.73 -0.59 3.34
CA ILE A 209 -14.42 0.01 3.09
C ILE A 209 -14.34 0.39 1.62
N ASN A 210 -14.39 1.69 1.38
CA ASN A 210 -14.34 2.28 0.05
C ASN A 210 -12.89 2.67 -0.29
N ILE A 211 -12.14 1.71 -0.84
CA ILE A 211 -10.83 1.96 -1.45
C ILE A 211 -10.87 1.79 -2.98
N LYS A 212 -10.06 2.58 -3.68
CA LYS A 212 -9.78 2.47 -5.11
C LYS A 212 -9.04 1.15 -5.36
N THR A 213 -9.79 0.09 -5.64
CA THR A 213 -9.21 -1.25 -5.83
C THR A 213 -8.76 -1.53 -7.26
N TYR A 214 -9.29 -0.78 -8.22
CA TYR A 214 -9.02 -0.93 -9.64
C TYR A 214 -9.14 0.45 -10.30
N PRO A 215 -8.52 0.71 -11.46
CA PRO A 215 -8.89 1.86 -12.28
C PRO A 215 -10.41 1.85 -12.47
N ASN A 216 -11.01 3.03 -12.47
CA ASN A 216 -12.43 3.17 -12.73
C ASN A 216 -12.76 2.52 -14.08
N ILE A 217 -13.68 1.56 -14.05
CA ILE A 217 -14.32 1.08 -15.27
C ILE A 217 -14.83 2.28 -16.06
N GLN A 218 -14.52 2.29 -17.36
CA GLN A 218 -15.07 3.29 -18.27
C GLN A 218 -16.43 2.76 -18.71
N ILE A 219 -17.48 3.53 -18.43
CA ILE A 219 -18.82 3.25 -18.93
C ILE A 219 -18.90 3.85 -20.33
N ALA A 220 -19.32 3.08 -21.33
CA ALA A 220 -19.51 3.60 -22.68
C ALA A 220 -20.49 4.77 -22.68
N ASP A 221 -20.26 5.73 -23.59
CA ASP A 221 -21.07 6.94 -23.69
C ASP A 221 -22.56 6.62 -23.88
N SER A 222 -22.88 5.57 -24.65
CA SER A 222 -24.24 5.02 -24.82
C SER A 222 -24.92 4.68 -23.49
N SER A 223 -24.21 3.96 -22.62
CA SER A 223 -24.71 3.59 -21.29
C SER A 223 -24.80 4.80 -20.36
N GLN A 224 -23.86 5.74 -20.44
CA GLN A 224 -23.94 7.00 -19.69
C GLN A 224 -25.15 7.85 -20.10
N GLU A 225 -25.47 7.91 -21.38
CA GLU A 225 -26.66 8.61 -21.90
C GLU A 225 -27.95 8.00 -21.35
N ILE A 226 -28.05 6.66 -21.30
CA ILE A 226 -29.19 5.97 -20.70
C ILE A 226 -29.32 6.36 -19.23
N LEU A 227 -28.24 6.31 -18.45
CA LEU A 227 -28.27 6.70 -17.02
C LEU A 227 -28.73 8.16 -16.84
N ARG A 228 -28.19 9.09 -17.65
CA ARG A 228 -28.53 10.52 -17.59
C ARG A 228 -29.97 10.80 -18.01
N ARG A 229 -30.54 10.03 -18.94
CA ARG A 229 -31.94 10.15 -19.40
C ARG A 229 -32.94 10.03 -18.25
N PHE A 230 -32.57 9.31 -17.19
CA PHE A 230 -33.40 9.07 -16.02
C PHE A 230 -33.00 9.92 -14.79
N ASP A 231 -32.30 11.05 -15.00
CA ASP A 231 -31.84 11.95 -13.93
C ASP A 231 -31.01 11.24 -12.84
N LEU A 232 -30.25 10.20 -13.22
CA LEU A 232 -29.28 9.58 -12.33
C LEU A 232 -27.96 10.35 -12.38
N CYS A 233 -27.50 10.75 -11.19
CA CYS A 233 -26.12 11.12 -10.96
C CYS A 233 -25.34 9.84 -10.63
N PHE A 234 -24.15 9.68 -11.20
CA PHE A 234 -23.36 8.47 -11.00
C PHE A 234 -21.85 8.72 -11.06
N TYR A 235 -21.11 7.81 -10.46
CA TYR A 235 -19.65 7.75 -10.54
C TYR A 235 -19.18 6.30 -10.43
N THR A 236 -18.00 6.04 -10.97
CA THR A 236 -17.38 4.71 -10.97
C THR A 236 -16.31 4.61 -9.89
N CYS A 237 -16.16 3.42 -9.31
CA CYS A 237 -15.13 3.09 -8.34
C CYS A 237 -14.60 1.68 -8.60
N GLY A 238 -13.44 1.56 -9.24
CA GLY A 238 -12.95 0.28 -9.72
C GLY A 238 -14.01 -0.36 -10.62
N ASN A 239 -14.46 -1.56 -10.29
CA ASN A 239 -15.53 -2.24 -11.04
C ASN A 239 -16.95 -1.90 -10.57
N ASN A 240 -17.16 -0.94 -9.66
CA ASN A 240 -18.50 -0.59 -9.20
C ASN A 240 -19.02 0.68 -9.87
N LEU A 241 -20.30 0.67 -10.24
CA LEU A 241 -21.08 1.87 -10.53
C LEU A 241 -21.88 2.24 -9.28
N HIS A 242 -21.67 3.47 -8.79
CA HIS A 242 -22.50 4.09 -7.77
C HIS A 242 -23.44 5.08 -8.44
N TRP A 243 -24.71 5.06 -8.06
CA TRP A 243 -25.73 5.94 -8.64
C TRP A 243 -26.68 6.44 -7.56
N HIS A 244 -27.24 7.62 -7.80
CA HIS A 244 -28.35 8.17 -7.03
C HIS A 244 -29.24 9.04 -7.91
N THR A 245 -30.52 9.17 -7.55
CA THR A 245 -31.41 10.13 -8.19
C THR A 245 -30.97 11.56 -7.84
N SER A 246 -31.26 12.52 -8.71
CA SER A 246 -30.98 13.95 -8.47
C SER A 246 -31.55 14.48 -7.15
N ASN A 247 -32.69 13.95 -6.70
CA ASN A 247 -33.32 14.26 -5.43
C ASN A 247 -32.82 13.43 -4.22
N GLN A 248 -31.82 12.56 -4.43
CA GLN A 248 -31.19 11.67 -3.45
C GLN A 248 -32.15 10.70 -2.72
N LYS A 249 -33.36 10.48 -3.23
CA LYS A 249 -34.33 9.54 -2.62
C LYS A 249 -33.97 8.07 -2.87
N LEU A 250 -33.34 7.78 -4.01
CA LEU A 250 -32.90 6.44 -4.38
C LEU A 250 -31.41 6.47 -4.66
N SER A 251 -30.72 5.43 -4.24
CA SER A 251 -29.31 5.22 -4.52
C SER A 251 -29.01 3.73 -4.55
N GLY A 252 -27.96 3.36 -5.28
CA GLY A 252 -27.55 1.98 -5.42
C GLY A 252 -26.08 1.84 -5.79
N LYS A 253 -25.62 0.61 -5.70
CA LYS A 253 -24.27 0.20 -6.06
C LYS A 253 -24.32 -1.16 -6.73
N ILE A 254 -23.76 -1.26 -7.93
CA ILE A 254 -23.64 -2.52 -8.65
C ILE A 254 -22.21 -2.71 -9.15
N ILE A 255 -21.76 -3.96 -9.24
CA ILE A 255 -20.52 -4.30 -9.95
C ILE A 255 -20.83 -4.16 -11.44
N TRP A 256 -20.26 -3.17 -12.11
CA TRP A 256 -20.39 -2.97 -13.55
C TRP A 256 -19.55 -3.99 -14.31
N THR A 257 -20.18 -4.70 -15.24
CA THR A 257 -19.53 -5.69 -16.10
C THR A 257 -19.96 -5.49 -17.56
N PRO A 258 -19.18 -5.99 -18.54
CA PRO A 258 -19.58 -5.93 -19.95
C PRO A 258 -20.96 -6.53 -20.22
N GLU A 259 -21.39 -7.54 -19.45
CA GLU A 259 -22.72 -8.15 -19.58
C GLU A 259 -23.84 -7.23 -19.10
N ILE A 260 -23.63 -6.44 -18.04
CA ILE A 260 -24.60 -5.44 -17.59
C ILE A 260 -24.73 -4.33 -18.62
N GLU A 261 -23.59 -3.89 -19.16
CA GLU A 261 -23.53 -2.86 -20.19
C GLU A 261 -24.28 -3.29 -21.46
N GLN A 262 -24.00 -4.51 -21.94
CA GLN A 262 -24.70 -5.07 -23.09
C GLN A 262 -26.21 -5.25 -22.83
N LYS A 263 -26.60 -5.65 -21.62
CA LYS A 263 -28.02 -5.74 -21.23
C LYS A 263 -28.70 -4.38 -21.25
N LEU A 264 -28.04 -3.35 -20.71
CA LEU A 264 -28.58 -2.00 -20.68
C LEU A 264 -28.83 -1.47 -22.10
N GLU A 265 -27.85 -1.68 -22.99
CA GLU A 265 -27.96 -1.28 -24.40
C GLU A 265 -29.05 -2.03 -25.16
N ASN A 266 -29.24 -3.32 -24.87
CA ASN A 266 -30.24 -4.16 -25.53
C ASN A 266 -31.67 -3.91 -25.03
N VAL A 267 -31.85 -3.78 -23.71
CA VAL A 267 -33.18 -3.61 -23.10
C VAL A 267 -33.74 -2.22 -23.39
N GLN A 268 -32.87 -1.19 -23.45
CA GLN A 268 -33.28 0.22 -23.60
C GLN A 268 -34.44 0.58 -22.64
N PRO A 269 -34.17 0.65 -21.31
CA PRO A 269 -35.21 0.83 -20.30
C PRO A 269 -36.16 1.97 -20.66
N SER A 270 -37.45 1.74 -20.57
CA SER A 270 -38.49 2.72 -20.92
C SER A 270 -38.86 3.60 -19.74
N ASP A 271 -38.61 3.13 -18.51
CA ASP A 271 -38.81 3.88 -17.27
C ASP A 271 -37.68 3.68 -16.24
N LEU A 272 -37.72 4.47 -15.17
CA LEU A 272 -36.70 4.45 -14.11
C LEU A 272 -36.68 3.12 -13.34
N TRP A 273 -37.83 2.42 -13.19
CA TRP A 273 -37.88 1.17 -12.45
C TRP A 273 -37.23 0.03 -13.21
N GLU A 274 -37.48 -0.06 -14.52
CA GLU A 274 -36.77 -1.00 -15.40
C GLU A 274 -35.26 -0.77 -15.36
N LEU A 275 -34.82 0.49 -15.33
CA LEU A 275 -33.41 0.81 -15.16
C LEU A 275 -32.88 0.34 -13.80
N ILE A 276 -33.59 0.62 -12.71
CA ILE A 276 -33.16 0.23 -11.37
C ILE A 276 -33.09 -1.29 -11.23
N GLU A 277 -34.01 -2.05 -11.82
CA GLU A 277 -33.96 -3.52 -11.82
C GLU A 277 -32.71 -4.07 -12.51
N LEU A 278 -32.23 -3.41 -13.57
CA LEU A 278 -30.97 -3.77 -14.22
C LEU A 278 -29.74 -3.37 -13.41
N LEU A 279 -29.87 -2.39 -12.51
CA LEU A 279 -28.81 -1.86 -11.64
C LEU A 279 -28.85 -2.44 -10.21
N SER A 280 -29.69 -3.46 -9.96
CA SER A 280 -29.89 -4.11 -8.66
C SER A 280 -29.13 -5.44 -8.53
#